data_AF-H3KEV2-F1
#
_entry.id   AF-H3KEV2-F1
#
_cell.length_a   1.000
_cell.length_b   1.000
_cell.length_c   1.000
_cell.angle_alpha   90.00
_cell.angle_beta   90.00
_cell.angle_gamma   90.00
#
_symmetry.space_group_name_H-M   'P 1'
#
loop_
_entity.id
_entity.type
_entity.pdbx_description
1 polymer ?
#
loop_
_entity_poly.entity_id
_entity_poly.type
_entity_poly.pdbx_seq_one_letter_code
_entity_poly.pdbx_strand_id
1 'polypeptide(L)' 'MLEPACVASCPQHAIEFGDIEELRRKHGTCAAIAPLPAAEATKTALVIHPGKTAKKVGDASGAVHFALK' A
#
# COMPACT_ATOMS: atom_id res chain seq x y z
N MET A 1 -10.26 9.59 19.32
CA MET A 1 -10.05 8.34 18.57
C MET A 1 -8.58 7.97 18.76
N LEU A 2 -8.27 6.72 19.12
CA LEU A 2 -6.87 6.29 19.30
C LEU A 2 -6.28 6.00 17.92
N GLU A 3 -5.14 6.59 17.58
CA GLU A 3 -4.44 6.27 16.33
C GLU A 3 -4.02 4.79 16.32
N PRO A 4 -4.07 4.10 15.17
CA PRO A 4 -3.58 2.74 15.06
C PRO A 4 -2.12 2.65 15.53
N ALA A 5 -1.78 1.57 16.24
CA ALA A 5 -0.44 1.40 16.81
C ALA A 5 0.67 1.59 15.77
N CYS A 6 0.49 1.08 14.54
CA CYS A 6 1.46 1.23 13.46
C CYS A 6 1.67 2.68 12.99
N VAL A 7 0.63 3.52 13.05
CA VAL A 7 0.72 4.95 12.71
C VAL A 7 1.43 5.68 13.84
N ALA A 8 0.99 5.46 15.08
CA ALA A 8 1.59 6.07 16.26
C ALA A 8 3.07 5.67 16.46
N SER A 9 3.43 4.44 16.07
CA SER A 9 4.79 3.92 16.21
C SER A 9 5.73 4.29 15.07
N CYS A 10 5.25 4.88 13.97
CA CYS A 10 6.09 5.10 12.79
C CYS A 10 6.94 6.38 12.93
N PRO A 11 8.25 6.28 13.18
CA PRO A 11 9.09 7.48 13.34
C PRO A 11 9.23 8.27 12.04
N GLN A 12 9.02 7.62 10.90
CA GLN A 12 9.13 8.24 9.57
C GLN A 12 7.80 8.81 9.07
N HIS A 13 6.70 8.61 9.80
CA HIS A 13 5.35 8.96 9.34
C HIS A 13 5.02 8.41 7.94
N ALA A 14 5.52 7.21 7.62
CA ALA A 14 5.33 6.56 6.33
C ALA A 14 3.94 5.93 6.16
N ILE A 15 3.17 5.83 7.25
CA ILE A 15 1.83 5.25 7.28
C ILE A 15 0.90 6.31 7.88
N GLU A 16 -0.19 6.63 7.17
CA GLU A 16 -1.24 7.57 7.59
C GLU A 16 -2.58 6.81 7.60
N PHE A 17 -3.44 7.10 8.57
CA PHE A 17 -4.78 6.50 8.67
C PHE A 17 -5.84 7.60 8.73
N GLY A 18 -6.90 7.45 7.93
CA GLY A 18 -7.96 8.45 7.82
C GLY A 18 -8.90 8.15 6.64
N ASP A 19 -9.60 9.19 6.19
CA ASP A 19 -10.52 9.10 5.05
C ASP A 19 -9.76 8.79 3.75
N ILE A 20 -10.23 7.79 3.01
CA ILE A 20 -9.52 7.28 1.83
C ILE A 20 -9.50 8.28 0.67
N GLU A 21 -10.53 9.11 0.52
CA GLU A 21 -10.60 10.10 -0.56
C GLU A 21 -9.63 11.25 -0.29
N GLU A 22 -9.46 11.65 0.97
CA GLU A 22 -8.42 12.61 1.35
C GLU A 22 -7.02 12.07 1.16
N LEU A 23 -6.78 10.82 1.57
CA LEU A 23 -5.49 10.16 1.40
C LEU A 23 -5.14 10.01 -0.08
N ARG A 24 -6.12 9.68 -0.93
CA ARG A 24 -5.93 9.60 -2.38
C ARG A 24 -5.63 10.96 -3.01
N ARG A 25 -6.29 12.02 -2.54
CA ARG A 25 -6.00 13.40 -2.98
C ARG A 25 -4.57 13.83 -2.63
N LYS A 26 -4.06 13.43 -1.47
CA LYS A 26 -2.70 13.77 -1.01
C LYS A 26 -1.61 12.93 -1.71
N HIS A 27 -1.83 11.61 -1.83
CA HIS A 27 -0.77 10.65 -2.15
C HIS A 27 -0.92 9.98 -3.52
N GLY A 28 -2.02 10.22 -4.24
CA GLY A 28 -2.34 9.62 -5.53
C GLY A 28 -3.33 8.46 -5.42
N THR A 29 -3.52 7.69 -6.49
CA THR A 29 -4.57 6.65 -6.56
C THR A 29 -4.04 5.23 -6.72
N CYS A 30 -2.71 5.05 -6.66
CA CYS A 30 -2.12 3.72 -6.76
C CYS A 30 -2.51 2.87 -5.55
N ALA A 31 -3.29 1.82 -5.79
CA ALA A 31 -3.76 0.90 -4.74
C ALA A 31 -3.19 -0.52 -4.87
N ALA A 32 -2.32 -0.76 -5.87
CA ALA A 32 -1.72 -2.06 -6.12
C ALA A 32 -0.34 -1.96 -6.78
N ILE A 33 0.59 -2.77 -6.27
CA ILE A 33 1.97 -3.00 -6.76
C ILE A 33 2.26 -4.49 -6.68
N ALA A 34 3.23 -5.03 -7.42
CA ALA A 34 3.60 -6.44 -7.24
C ALA A 34 4.15 -6.71 -5.83
N PRO A 35 3.83 -7.86 -5.20
CA PRO A 35 3.10 -9.01 -5.74
C PRO A 35 1.57 -8.97 -5.50
N LEU A 36 1.01 -7.84 -5.08
CA LEU A 36 -0.43 -7.74 -4.80
C LEU A 36 -1.27 -7.94 -6.08
N PRO A 37 -2.49 -8.51 -5.95
CA PRO A 37 -3.42 -8.61 -7.07
C PRO A 37 -3.91 -7.22 -7.53
N ALA A 38 -4.61 -7.19 -8.66
CA ALA A 38 -5.23 -5.98 -9.17
C ALA A 38 -6.20 -5.37 -8.14
N ALA A 39 -6.23 -4.04 -8.03
CA ALA A 39 -6.99 -3.33 -6.99
C ALA A 39 -8.51 -3.56 -7.10
N GLU A 40 -9.00 -3.86 -8.31
CA GLU A 40 -10.40 -4.15 -8.61
C GLU A 40 -10.89 -5.44 -7.96
N ALA A 41 -9.98 -6.37 -7.63
CA ALA A 41 -10.31 -7.67 -7.05
C ALA A 41 -10.88 -7.53 -5.64
N THR A 42 -10.32 -6.63 -4.82
CA THR A 42 -10.69 -6.50 -3.39
C THR A 42 -11.23 -5.12 -3.03
N LYS A 43 -11.07 -4.10 -3.88
CA LYS A 43 -11.54 -2.71 -3.65
C LYS A 43 -11.12 -2.16 -2.28
N THR A 44 -9.90 -2.48 -1.85
CA THR A 44 -9.38 -2.10 -0.52
C THR A 44 -9.22 -0.59 -0.38
N ALA A 45 -9.51 -0.05 0.81
CA ALA A 45 -9.21 1.34 1.16
C ALA A 45 -7.71 1.53 1.43
N LEU A 46 -6.92 1.49 0.36
CA LEU A 46 -5.47 1.60 0.40
C LEU A 46 -4.98 2.57 -0.69
N VAL A 47 -3.98 3.37 -0.33
CA VAL A 47 -3.14 4.12 -1.26
C VAL A 47 -1.68 3.83 -0.94
N ILE A 48 -0.89 3.63 -1.98
CA ILE A 48 0.54 3.33 -1.89
C ILE A 48 1.27 4.39 -2.69
N HIS A 49 2.19 5.10 -2.05
CA HIS A 49 3.17 5.92 -2.76
C HIS A 49 4.35 5.03 -3.17
N PRO A 50 4.48 4.61 -4.44
CA PRO A 50 5.46 3.60 -4.82
C PRO A 50 6.87 4.16 -4.74
N GLY A 51 7.77 3.46 -4.05
CA GLY A 51 9.20 3.78 -4.06
C GLY A 51 9.82 3.57 -5.44
N LYS A 52 11.06 4.08 -5.64
CA LYS A 52 11.77 4.03 -6.93
C LYS A 52 11.93 2.62 -7.52
N THR A 53 11.96 1.60 -6.67
CA THR A 53 12.15 0.19 -7.04
C THR A 53 10.84 -0.61 -7.07
N ALA A 54 9.71 0.02 -6.74
CA ALA A 54 8.42 -0.65 -6.74
C ALA A 54 8.07 -1.15 -8.14
N LYS A 55 7.51 -2.36 -8.20
CA LYS A 55 7.13 -3.02 -9.46
C LYS A 55 5.63 -2.95 -9.67
N LYS A 56 5.21 -2.91 -10.94
CA LYS A 56 3.79 -2.89 -11.30
C LYS A 56 3.15 -4.25 -11.02
N VAL A 57 1.84 -4.25 -10.81
CA VAL A 57 1.05 -5.49 -10.67
C VAL A 57 1.35 -6.43 -11.85
N GLY A 58 1.50 -7.72 -11.56
CA GLY A 58 1.83 -8.76 -12.53
C GLY A 58 3.34 -8.96 -12.79
N ASP A 59 4.20 -8.09 -12.27
CA ASP A 59 5.65 -8.31 -12.31
C ASP A 59 6.05 -9.47 -11.38
N ALA A 60 6.65 -10.51 -11.96
CA ALA A 60 7.07 -11.73 -11.26
C ALA A 60 8.59 -11.78 -11.03
N SER A 61 9.33 -10.68 -11.24
CA SER A 61 10.79 -10.67 -11.06
C SER A 61 11.22 -10.70 -9.59
N GLY A 62 10.29 -10.45 -8.66
CA GLY A 62 10.55 -10.45 -7.22
C GLY A 62 10.39 -11.83 -6.60
N ALA A 63 11.14 -12.12 -5.54
CA ALA A 63 10.96 -13.32 -4.73
C ALA A 63 10.13 -12.97 -3.48
N VAL A 64 9.07 -13.75 -3.22
CA VAL A 64 8.32 -13.68 -1.95
C VAL A 64 8.98 -14.65 -0.98
N HIS A 65 9.47 -14.17 0.16
CA HIS A 65 10.21 -14.99 1.13
C HIS A 65 9.41 -16.16 1.69
N PHE A 66 8.08 -16.01 1.75
CA PHE A 66 7.15 -17.11 1.94
C PHE A 66 6.34 -17.26 0.66
N ALA A 67 6.86 -18.02 -0.30
CA ALA A 67 6.07 -18.44 -1.44
C ALA A 67 4.83 -19.17 -0.90
N LEU A 68 3.67 -18.54 -1.01
CA LEU A 68 2.39 -19.17 -0.71
C LEU A 68 2.28 -20.36 -1.65
N LYS A 69 2.43 -21.55 -1.06
CA LYS A 69 2.35 -22.83 -1.76
C LYS A 69 0.91 -23.11 -2.15
#